data_AF-A0A536C831-F1
#
_entry.id   AF-A0A536C831-F1
#
_cell.length_a   1.000
_cell.length_b   1.000
_cell.length_c   1.000
_cell.angle_alpha   90.00
_cell.angle_beta   90.00
_cell.angle_gamma   90.00
#
_symmetry.space_group_name_H-M   'P 1'
#
loop_
_entity.id
_entity.type
_entity.pdbx_description
1 polymer ?
#
loop_
_entity_poly.entity_id
_entity_poly.type
_entity_poly.pdbx_seq_one_letter_code
_entity_poly.pdbx_strand_id
1 'polypeptide(L)'
;KDGMLYWGEGSATNAGVVGEDNQSLTGWLKAHPEFHDIPCRDVQLSGQNWTSKDVLGADPNVTVSTGPFLQFGTAATPGQVVKGQVPCTSAVLRANLDGTGLEMVAWGFRNPFGVGFAPDDSPLKGSIVVANNGSDVRGSRPIESDEDDLYVVVPGGWYGWPDILDEVPTTEPRFAPKDPNNAGVPQTLNSPGQQDALGALTHFQKGVSADGFAFSTSDDFGWKGDLFIAEWGALGFGLQPPHGLPGYDVVRVHFDVDPQGVVVGTNKSIFLTNKTQGAASTNSQNGFEHPIDVRFSADGKTMYVLDGGSPGGAAPANAAAPAPTAAPAAPPPTPTPAAAAPAPAAPAAPAAPAAPAAPATANTASVAIQNFSFNPQTLTVAPGTTVTWTNNDAIQHTVTWDDRSVDSGLLGQGDTFSFTFNDAGTFGYFCIPHGSPGAGMFGTVVVSGG
;
A
#
# COMPACT_ATOMS: atom_id res chain seq x y z
N LYS A 1 0.50 -14.10 -11.56
CA LYS A 1 -0.49 -13.62 -12.56
C LYS A 1 0.11 -13.49 -13.96
N ASP A 2 1.30 -12.90 -14.05
CA ASP A 2 2.06 -12.57 -15.27
C ASP A 2 3.32 -13.44 -15.47
N GLY A 3 3.50 -14.48 -14.66
CA GLY A 3 4.69 -15.34 -14.69
C GLY A 3 5.89 -14.79 -13.91
N MET A 4 5.73 -13.73 -13.11
CA MET A 4 6.78 -13.16 -12.26
C MET A 4 6.59 -13.56 -10.79
N LEU A 5 7.68 -13.53 -10.02
CA LEU A 5 7.67 -13.61 -8.57
C LEU A 5 7.43 -12.20 -7.99
N TYR A 6 6.54 -12.10 -7.00
CA TYR A 6 6.29 -10.87 -6.24
C TYR A 6 6.47 -11.16 -4.75
N TRP A 7 7.04 -10.23 -4.01
CA TRP A 7 7.14 -10.30 -2.56
C TRP A 7 7.21 -8.91 -1.95
N GLY A 8 6.88 -8.83 -0.67
CA GLY A 8 7.14 -7.65 0.14
C GLY A 8 8.52 -7.73 0.78
N GLU A 9 9.27 -6.66 0.67
CA GLU A 9 10.53 -6.41 1.37
C GLU A 9 10.25 -5.41 2.50
N GLY A 10 10.37 -5.85 3.75
CA GLY A 10 10.17 -5.00 4.91
C GLY A 10 11.27 -3.96 5.10
N SER A 11 11.06 -3.03 6.01
CA SER A 11 12.08 -2.12 6.50
C SER A 11 13.10 -2.86 7.38
N ALA A 12 14.35 -2.40 7.35
CA ALA A 12 15.37 -2.81 8.30
C ALA A 12 15.10 -2.25 9.71
N THR A 13 14.50 -1.05 9.77
CA THR A 13 14.27 -0.30 11.01
C THR A 13 12.79 -0.12 11.29
N ASN A 14 12.45 0.36 12.49
CA ASN A 14 11.05 0.65 12.81
C ASN A 14 10.48 1.81 11.98
N ALA A 15 11.25 2.89 11.81
CA ALA A 15 10.76 4.15 11.26
C ALA A 15 11.88 4.98 10.58
N GLY A 16 12.74 4.32 9.82
CA GLY A 16 13.78 4.91 8.98
C GLY A 16 15.12 5.21 9.66
N VAL A 17 15.27 4.90 10.96
CA VAL A 17 16.48 5.21 11.75
C VAL A 17 16.98 3.97 12.46
N VAL A 18 18.25 3.61 12.24
CA VAL A 18 18.87 2.48 12.95
C VAL A 18 19.08 2.86 14.42
N GLY A 19 18.58 2.02 15.32
CA GLY A 19 18.60 2.25 16.76
C GLY A 19 19.02 1.02 17.57
N GLU A 20 19.02 1.17 18.90
CA GLU A 20 19.38 0.09 19.84
C GLU A 20 18.45 -1.12 19.73
N ASP A 21 17.20 -0.91 19.29
CA ASP A 21 16.20 -1.96 19.07
C ASP A 21 16.62 -2.94 17.98
N ASN A 22 17.36 -2.48 16.97
CA ASN A 22 17.93 -3.32 15.93
C ASN A 22 19.03 -4.27 16.43
N GLN A 23 19.55 -4.04 17.64
CA GLN A 23 20.40 -5.01 18.34
C GLN A 23 19.62 -5.80 19.40
N SER A 24 18.85 -5.11 20.23
CA SER A 24 18.21 -5.71 21.40
C SER A 24 17.01 -6.60 21.08
N LEU A 25 16.29 -6.33 19.98
CA LEU A 25 15.13 -7.14 19.57
C LEU A 25 15.49 -8.17 18.50
N THR A 26 16.20 -7.74 17.45
CA THR A 26 16.47 -8.57 16.27
C THR A 26 17.89 -9.12 16.21
N GLY A 27 18.84 -8.50 16.94
CA GLY A 27 20.24 -8.92 16.97
C GLY A 27 21.05 -8.65 15.70
N TRP A 28 20.45 -8.07 14.66
CA TRP A 28 21.10 -7.97 13.36
C TRP A 28 22.19 -6.89 13.34
N LEU A 29 22.06 -5.82 14.12
CA LEU A 29 22.95 -4.65 14.04
C LEU A 29 24.42 -5.00 14.30
N LYS A 30 24.71 -5.86 15.29
CA LYS A 30 26.08 -6.32 15.56
C LYS A 30 26.63 -7.25 14.48
N ALA A 31 25.76 -8.04 13.84
CA ALA A 31 26.16 -8.93 12.75
C ALA A 31 26.39 -8.16 11.45
N HIS A 32 25.64 -7.09 11.22
CA HIS A 32 25.64 -6.29 10.00
C HIS A 32 25.66 -4.78 10.34
N PRO A 33 26.78 -4.25 10.86
CA PRO A 33 26.85 -2.89 11.40
C PRO A 33 26.73 -1.80 10.33
N GLU A 34 26.89 -2.15 9.06
CA GLU A 34 26.73 -1.25 7.91
C GLU A 34 25.31 -1.26 7.35
N PHE A 35 24.47 -2.22 7.74
CA PHE A 35 23.12 -2.35 7.18
C PHE A 35 22.17 -1.28 7.73
N HIS A 36 21.34 -0.75 6.83
CA HIS A 36 20.35 0.28 7.08
C HIS A 36 19.29 0.22 5.98
N ASP A 37 18.18 0.94 6.17
CA ASP A 37 17.15 1.05 5.14
C ASP A 37 17.70 1.69 3.86
N ILE A 38 17.31 1.13 2.72
CA ILE A 38 17.74 1.56 1.40
C ILE A 38 16.49 2.08 0.67
N PRO A 39 16.38 3.38 0.36
CA PRO A 39 15.20 3.89 -0.31
C PRO A 39 15.17 3.45 -1.79
N CYS A 40 13.98 3.30 -2.38
CA CYS A 40 13.85 2.93 -3.80
C CYS A 40 14.08 4.10 -4.76
N ARG A 41 14.00 5.34 -4.25
CA ARG A 41 14.29 6.58 -4.99
C ARG A 41 15.15 7.50 -4.14
N ASP A 42 15.71 8.54 -4.76
CA ASP A 42 16.47 9.55 -4.04
C ASP A 42 15.62 10.22 -2.96
N VAL A 43 16.18 10.32 -1.76
CA VAL A 43 15.54 10.92 -0.58
C VAL A 43 16.43 12.05 -0.07
N GLN A 44 15.85 13.23 0.20
CA GLN A 44 16.59 14.40 0.67
C GLN A 44 16.37 14.63 2.16
N LEU A 45 17.38 14.35 2.98
CA LEU A 45 17.26 14.39 4.44
C LEU A 45 17.09 15.81 4.99
N SER A 46 16.28 15.94 6.06
CA SER A 46 16.09 17.18 6.82
C SER A 46 17.35 17.62 7.60
N GLY A 47 18.28 16.68 7.83
CA GLY A 47 19.44 16.86 8.71
C GLY A 47 19.12 16.59 10.19
N GLN A 48 17.93 16.09 10.50
CA GLN A 48 17.60 15.59 11.82
C GLN A 48 18.32 14.28 12.12
N ASN A 49 18.66 14.10 13.40
CA ASN A 49 19.41 12.96 13.89
C ASN A 49 18.88 12.52 15.26
N TRP A 50 19.01 11.23 15.54
CA TRP A 50 18.59 10.63 16.80
C TRP A 50 19.78 10.10 17.56
N THR A 51 19.84 10.46 18.83
CA THR A 51 20.89 10.00 19.74
C THR A 51 20.46 8.71 20.41
N SER A 52 21.33 7.71 20.42
CA SER A 52 21.12 6.44 21.11
C SER A 52 22.43 5.91 21.70
N LYS A 53 22.38 4.93 22.60
CA LYS A 53 23.58 4.28 23.14
C LYS A 53 24.34 3.55 22.04
N ASP A 54 25.66 3.59 22.12
CA ASP A 54 26.51 2.81 21.25
C ASP A 54 26.46 1.32 21.64
N VAL A 55 25.62 0.55 20.94
CA VAL A 55 25.48 -0.90 21.14
C VAL A 55 26.54 -1.73 20.42
N LEU A 56 27.42 -1.09 19.65
CA LEU A 56 28.55 -1.72 18.97
C LEU A 56 29.88 -1.53 19.73
N GLY A 57 29.99 -0.40 20.45
CA GLY A 57 31.11 -0.06 21.31
C GLY A 57 31.21 -0.86 22.61
N ALA A 58 32.35 -0.75 23.28
CA ALA A 58 32.61 -1.42 24.55
C ALA A 58 32.13 -0.62 25.78
N ASP A 59 31.96 0.70 25.65
CA ASP A 59 31.55 1.58 26.75
C ASP A 59 30.04 1.85 26.70
N PRO A 60 29.24 1.36 27.67
CA PRO A 60 27.80 1.51 27.67
C PRO A 60 27.32 2.96 27.92
N ASN A 61 28.23 3.88 28.24
CA ASN A 61 27.90 5.30 28.47
C ASN A 61 28.11 6.17 27.22
N VAL A 62 28.69 5.61 26.16
CA VAL A 62 28.87 6.33 24.89
C VAL A 62 27.54 6.36 24.15
N THR A 63 27.22 7.51 23.58
CA THR A 63 26.10 7.68 22.67
C THR A 63 26.59 8.03 21.28
N VAL A 64 25.79 7.66 20.29
CA VAL A 64 26.02 7.95 18.88
C VAL A 64 24.79 8.63 18.30
N SER A 65 25.00 9.39 17.23
CA SER A 65 23.95 10.10 16.51
C SER A 65 23.75 9.46 15.14
N THR A 66 22.52 9.03 14.86
CA THR A 66 22.17 8.34 13.62
C THR A 66 21.14 9.16 12.85
N GLY A 67 21.42 9.42 11.58
CA GLY A 67 20.48 10.00 10.63
C GLY A 67 19.60 8.95 9.95
N PRO A 68 18.51 9.36 9.30
CA PRO A 68 17.61 8.44 8.63
C PRO A 68 18.23 7.88 7.35
N PHE A 69 17.94 6.61 7.03
CA PHE A 69 18.53 5.88 5.90
C PHE A 69 20.08 5.91 5.88
N LEU A 70 20.70 6.06 7.05
CA LEU A 70 22.16 6.03 7.20
C LEU A 70 22.56 4.90 8.15
N GLN A 71 23.81 4.47 7.99
CA GLN A 71 24.45 3.55 8.90
C GLN A 71 24.39 4.05 10.35
N PHE A 72 24.23 3.12 11.30
CA PHE A 72 24.27 3.40 12.73
C PHE A 72 25.48 4.25 13.14
N GLY A 73 25.22 5.32 13.89
CA GLY A 73 26.23 6.28 14.35
C GLY A 73 26.72 7.28 13.29
N THR A 74 26.09 7.29 12.10
CA THR A 74 26.35 8.32 11.07
C THR A 74 25.27 9.38 11.11
N ALA A 75 25.66 10.62 11.41
CA ALA A 75 24.74 11.75 11.41
C ALA A 75 24.46 12.27 9.99
N ALA A 76 23.18 12.52 9.70
CA ALA A 76 22.72 13.23 8.53
C ALA A 76 23.04 14.72 8.59
N THR A 77 23.25 15.31 7.42
CA THR A 77 23.36 16.76 7.23
C THR A 77 22.13 17.32 6.50
N PRO A 78 21.72 18.57 6.75
CA PRO A 78 20.57 19.17 6.06
C PRO A 78 20.73 19.18 4.54
N GLY A 79 19.73 18.67 3.83
CA GLY A 79 19.72 18.61 2.37
C GLY A 79 20.57 17.48 1.77
N GLN A 80 21.16 16.63 2.60
CA GLN A 80 21.88 15.43 2.15
C GLN A 80 20.95 14.54 1.33
N VAL A 81 21.41 14.09 0.16
CA VAL A 81 20.64 13.15 -0.66
C VAL A 81 21.17 11.74 -0.44
N VAL A 82 20.29 10.85 0.03
CA VAL A 82 20.51 9.41 0.02
C VAL A 82 20.02 8.89 -1.33
N LYS A 83 20.88 8.17 -2.05
CA LYS A 83 20.56 7.67 -3.39
C LYS A 83 19.66 6.46 -3.31
N GLY A 84 18.61 6.47 -4.12
CA GLY A 84 17.74 5.32 -4.26
C GLY A 84 18.38 4.21 -5.08
N GLN A 85 18.11 2.96 -4.75
CA GLN A 85 18.58 1.80 -5.51
C GLN A 85 17.67 0.59 -5.36
N VAL A 86 17.80 -0.38 -6.27
CA VAL A 86 17.12 -1.69 -6.21
C VAL A 86 18.20 -2.77 -6.08
N PRO A 87 18.08 -3.72 -5.12
CA PRO A 87 17.02 -3.87 -4.13
C PRO A 87 16.99 -2.70 -3.13
N CYS A 88 15.78 -2.32 -2.76
CA CYS A 88 15.48 -1.36 -1.69
C CYS A 88 14.66 -2.06 -0.61
N THR A 89 14.71 -1.52 0.61
CA THR A 89 13.81 -1.94 1.68
C THR A 89 12.45 -1.24 1.54
N SER A 90 11.46 -1.66 2.33
CA SER A 90 10.16 -0.98 2.40
C SER A 90 9.40 -0.94 1.07
N ALA A 91 9.37 -2.07 0.38
CA ALA A 91 8.93 -2.15 -1.00
C ALA A 91 8.19 -3.44 -1.34
N VAL A 92 7.36 -3.39 -2.38
CA VAL A 92 6.99 -4.59 -3.13
C VAL A 92 7.95 -4.70 -4.30
N LEU A 93 8.64 -5.83 -4.38
CA LEU A 93 9.59 -6.13 -5.45
C LEU A 93 9.05 -7.25 -6.33
N ARG A 94 9.54 -7.32 -7.56
CA ARG A 94 9.30 -8.43 -8.46
C ARG A 94 10.55 -8.84 -9.22
N ALA A 95 10.58 -10.09 -9.66
CA ALA A 95 11.62 -10.63 -10.53
C ALA A 95 11.07 -11.75 -11.41
N ASN A 96 11.81 -12.10 -12.46
CA ASN A 96 11.59 -13.35 -13.19
C ASN A 96 11.72 -14.54 -12.24
N LEU A 97 11.09 -15.68 -12.56
CA LEU A 97 11.16 -16.89 -11.72
C LEU A 97 12.59 -17.45 -11.56
N ASP A 98 13.52 -17.07 -12.43
CA ASP A 98 14.94 -17.40 -12.33
C ASP A 98 15.76 -16.39 -11.48
N GLY A 99 15.09 -15.40 -10.90
CA GLY A 99 15.68 -14.35 -10.07
C GLY A 99 16.27 -13.17 -10.85
N THR A 100 16.22 -13.17 -12.18
CA THR A 100 16.68 -12.04 -13.01
C THR A 100 15.62 -10.95 -13.12
N GLY A 101 15.99 -9.76 -13.61
CA GLY A 101 15.04 -8.67 -13.86
C GLY A 101 14.37 -8.14 -12.59
N LEU A 102 15.16 -7.97 -11.52
CA LEU A 102 14.68 -7.41 -10.27
C LEU A 102 14.21 -5.96 -10.48
N GLU A 103 12.97 -5.70 -10.11
CA GLU A 103 12.31 -4.40 -10.27
C GLU A 103 11.53 -4.04 -9.00
N MET A 104 11.50 -2.75 -8.68
CA MET A 104 10.56 -2.21 -7.70
C MET A 104 9.17 -2.09 -8.34
N VAL A 105 8.16 -2.63 -7.68
CA VAL A 105 6.74 -2.46 -8.04
C VAL A 105 6.18 -1.21 -7.38
N ALA A 106 6.33 -1.08 -6.06
CA ALA A 106 5.92 0.08 -5.28
C ALA A 106 6.72 0.13 -3.97
N TRP A 107 6.67 1.23 -3.24
CA TRP A 107 7.50 1.42 -2.04
C TRP A 107 6.88 2.37 -1.02
N GLY A 108 7.53 2.56 0.12
CA GLY A 108 6.98 3.34 1.23
C GLY A 108 6.00 2.54 2.08
N PHE A 109 6.16 1.23 2.15
CA PHE A 109 5.49 0.38 3.15
C PHE A 109 6.47 0.12 4.29
N ARG A 110 6.02 0.02 5.53
CA ARG A 110 6.91 -0.41 6.59
C ARG A 110 7.22 -1.90 6.46
N ASN A 111 6.18 -2.73 6.50
CA ASN A 111 6.31 -4.18 6.44
C ASN A 111 5.18 -4.76 5.57
N PRO A 112 5.33 -4.77 4.24
CA PRO A 112 4.32 -5.30 3.31
C PRO A 112 4.27 -6.84 3.39
N PHE A 113 3.79 -7.39 4.51
CA PHE A 113 3.85 -8.80 4.84
C PHE A 113 3.03 -9.66 3.87
N GLY A 114 1.76 -9.29 3.68
CA GLY A 114 0.88 -9.96 2.73
C GLY A 114 0.98 -9.29 1.37
N VAL A 115 1.35 -10.02 0.32
CA VAL A 115 1.29 -9.55 -1.07
C VAL A 115 0.52 -10.55 -1.91
N GLY A 116 -0.50 -10.08 -2.61
CA GLY A 116 -1.38 -10.94 -3.40
C GLY A 116 -2.06 -10.21 -4.55
N PHE A 117 -2.61 -10.99 -5.48
CA PHE A 117 -3.47 -10.46 -6.53
C PHE A 117 -4.92 -10.69 -6.16
N ALA A 118 -5.75 -9.67 -6.30
CA ALA A 118 -7.19 -9.86 -6.31
C ALA A 118 -7.61 -10.74 -7.50
N PRO A 119 -8.74 -11.47 -7.42
CA PRO A 119 -9.33 -12.12 -8.59
C PRO A 119 -9.72 -11.08 -9.66
N ASP A 120 -9.62 -11.44 -10.94
CA ASP A 120 -10.00 -10.53 -12.03
C ASP A 120 -11.51 -10.21 -12.04
N ASP A 121 -12.32 -11.15 -11.54
CA ASP A 121 -13.77 -11.00 -11.39
C ASP A 121 -14.20 -10.32 -10.07
N SER A 122 -13.27 -10.01 -9.18
CA SER A 122 -13.53 -9.27 -7.94
C SER A 122 -13.76 -7.77 -8.22
N PRO A 123 -14.25 -6.99 -7.23
CA PRO A 123 -14.30 -5.54 -7.31
C PRO A 123 -12.94 -4.87 -7.55
N LEU A 124 -11.84 -5.51 -7.14
CA LEU A 124 -10.48 -4.99 -7.28
C LEU A 124 -9.80 -5.39 -8.60
N LYS A 125 -10.51 -6.09 -9.50
CA LYS A 125 -10.14 -6.30 -10.91
C LYS A 125 -8.70 -6.77 -11.14
N GLY A 126 -8.22 -7.69 -10.31
CA GLY A 126 -6.90 -8.25 -10.54
C GLY A 126 -5.72 -7.42 -10.02
N SER A 127 -5.98 -6.35 -9.26
CA SER A 127 -4.97 -5.47 -8.69
C SER A 127 -4.07 -6.20 -7.71
N ILE A 128 -2.85 -5.68 -7.54
CA ILE A 128 -1.96 -6.11 -6.45
C ILE A 128 -2.50 -5.49 -5.16
N VAL A 129 -2.60 -6.30 -4.11
CA VAL A 129 -3.05 -5.91 -2.78
C VAL A 129 -1.93 -6.19 -1.80
N VAL A 130 -1.72 -5.27 -0.85
CA VAL A 130 -0.70 -5.38 0.18
C VAL A 130 -1.34 -5.23 1.55
N ALA A 131 -1.10 -6.21 2.43
CA ALA A 131 -1.29 -6.04 3.86
C ALA A 131 0.04 -5.56 4.46
N ASN A 132 0.01 -4.39 5.10
CA ASN A 132 1.17 -3.73 5.67
C ASN A 132 1.04 -3.68 7.20
N ASN A 133 2.08 -4.06 7.93
CA ASN A 133 2.12 -3.80 9.37
C ASN A 133 2.71 -2.41 9.65
N GLY A 134 2.02 -1.63 10.47
CA GLY A 134 2.41 -0.29 10.90
C GLY A 134 3.63 -0.27 11.83
N SER A 135 4.08 0.94 12.11
CA SER A 135 5.22 1.30 12.96
C SER A 135 4.90 1.13 14.44
N ASP A 136 5.91 0.75 15.22
CA ASP A 136 5.77 0.46 16.63
C ASP A 136 6.29 1.58 17.53
N VAL A 137 5.89 1.56 18.80
CA VAL A 137 6.47 2.41 19.85
C VAL A 137 7.81 1.80 20.30
N ARG A 138 8.80 1.80 19.41
CA ARG A 138 10.15 1.27 19.67
C ARG A 138 11.25 2.00 18.89
N GLY A 139 12.48 1.75 19.30
CA GLY A 139 13.69 2.24 18.63
C GLY A 139 13.93 3.73 18.82
N SER A 140 14.85 4.27 18.02
CA SER A 140 15.27 5.68 18.14
C SER A 140 14.21 6.67 17.67
N ARG A 141 13.29 6.24 16.79
CA ARG A 141 12.14 7.02 16.32
C ARG A 141 10.86 6.20 16.56
N PRO A 142 10.38 6.14 17.81
CA PRO A 142 9.16 5.41 18.14
C PRO A 142 7.92 6.12 17.58
N ILE A 143 6.99 5.35 17.03
CA ILE A 143 5.73 5.85 16.46
C ILE A 143 4.57 5.24 17.25
N GLU A 144 3.67 6.08 17.75
CA GLU A 144 2.43 5.65 18.41
C GLU A 144 1.27 5.62 17.44
N SER A 145 0.29 4.73 17.61
CA SER A 145 -0.95 4.80 16.84
C SER A 145 -0.78 4.82 15.31
N ASP A 146 0.25 4.16 14.77
CA ASP A 146 0.31 3.74 13.36
C ASP A 146 -0.49 2.44 13.24
N GLU A 147 -1.49 2.43 12.37
CA GLU A 147 -2.36 1.28 12.15
C GLU A 147 -1.72 0.28 11.17
N ASP A 148 -2.35 -0.88 11.01
CA ASP A 148 -2.00 -1.77 9.90
C ASP A 148 -2.92 -1.45 8.72
N ASP A 149 -2.47 -1.69 7.49
CA ASP A 149 -3.16 -1.20 6.30
C ASP A 149 -3.39 -2.28 5.27
N LEU A 150 -4.47 -2.14 4.51
CA LEU A 150 -4.66 -2.83 3.23
C LEU A 150 -4.55 -1.83 2.09
N TYR A 151 -3.53 -1.95 1.26
CA TYR A 151 -3.33 -1.10 0.09
C TYR A 151 -3.71 -1.80 -1.21
N VAL A 152 -4.24 -1.04 -2.16
CA VAL A 152 -4.24 -1.42 -3.58
C VAL A 152 -3.01 -0.78 -4.22
N VAL A 153 -2.15 -1.62 -4.80
CA VAL A 153 -0.85 -1.19 -5.30
C VAL A 153 -0.92 -0.62 -6.71
N VAL A 154 -0.39 0.59 -6.83
CA VAL A 154 -0.11 1.30 -8.06
C VAL A 154 1.37 1.14 -8.41
N PRO A 155 1.72 0.66 -9.62
CA PRO A 155 3.11 0.58 -10.05
C PRO A 155 3.82 1.94 -9.97
N GLY A 156 4.98 1.96 -9.31
CA GLY A 156 5.78 3.14 -9.02
C GLY A 156 5.26 4.00 -7.86
N GLY A 157 4.13 3.64 -7.26
CA GLY A 157 3.50 4.38 -6.16
C GLY A 157 4.36 4.39 -4.89
N TRP A 158 4.20 5.48 -4.12
CA TRP A 158 4.79 5.64 -2.80
C TRP A 158 3.66 5.67 -1.77
N TYR A 159 3.83 4.89 -0.69
CA TYR A 159 2.78 4.65 0.32
C TYR A 159 3.11 5.29 1.69
N GLY A 160 4.07 6.22 1.70
CA GLY A 160 4.22 7.18 2.78
C GLY A 160 5.31 6.88 3.80
N TRP A 161 5.56 5.61 4.13
CA TRP A 161 6.58 5.28 5.14
C TRP A 161 7.96 5.85 4.72
N PRO A 162 8.73 6.46 5.65
CA PRO A 162 8.49 6.57 7.10
C PRO A 162 7.90 7.92 7.58
N ASP A 163 7.45 8.80 6.67
CA ASP A 163 7.07 10.19 7.01
C ASP A 163 5.58 10.48 6.92
N ILE A 164 4.83 9.71 6.12
CA ILE A 164 3.37 9.72 6.06
C ILE A 164 2.88 8.34 6.47
N LEU A 165 2.04 8.29 7.50
CA LEU A 165 1.49 7.07 8.09
C LEU A 165 -0.01 7.31 8.28
N ASP A 166 -0.85 6.31 8.00
CA ASP A 166 -2.31 6.46 8.02
C ASP A 166 -2.76 7.76 7.28
N GLU A 167 -2.17 7.99 6.09
CA GLU A 167 -2.39 9.14 5.19
C GLU A 167 -2.10 10.54 5.77
N VAL A 168 -1.47 10.64 6.94
CA VAL A 168 -1.10 11.94 7.51
C VAL A 168 0.37 12.00 7.92
N PRO A 169 0.95 13.20 8.06
CA PRO A 169 2.33 13.34 8.50
C PRO A 169 2.59 12.73 9.88
N THR A 170 3.74 12.09 10.05
CA THR A 170 4.19 11.61 11.38
C THR A 170 4.35 12.72 12.42
N THR A 171 4.33 13.98 12.00
CA THR A 171 4.31 15.16 12.87
C THR A 171 2.94 15.46 13.47
N GLU A 172 1.92 14.66 13.20
CA GLU A 172 0.64 14.75 13.90
C GLU A 172 0.80 14.29 15.36
N PRO A 173 0.17 14.97 16.34
CA PRO A 173 0.30 14.62 17.75
C PRO A 173 -0.12 13.20 18.12
N ARG A 174 -0.95 12.55 17.29
CA ARG A 174 -1.37 11.15 17.51
C ARG A 174 -0.19 10.17 17.51
N PHE A 175 0.87 10.49 16.77
CA PHE A 175 2.05 9.64 16.64
C PHE A 175 3.05 9.78 17.78
N ALA A 176 2.82 10.69 18.72
CA ALA A 176 3.66 10.87 19.89
C ALA A 176 3.53 9.66 20.85
N PRO A 177 4.65 9.01 21.23
CA PRO A 177 4.64 7.99 22.26
C PRO A 177 4.01 8.50 23.55
N LYS A 178 3.14 7.66 24.12
CA LYS A 178 2.46 7.96 25.40
C LYS A 178 3.35 7.72 26.62
N ASP A 179 4.45 6.97 26.45
CA ASP A 179 5.46 6.78 27.49
C ASP A 179 6.22 8.10 27.73
N PRO A 180 6.23 8.64 28.97
CA PRO A 180 6.97 9.85 29.31
C PRO A 180 8.46 9.80 28.95
N ASN A 181 9.07 8.60 28.92
CA ASN A 181 10.49 8.43 28.60
C ASN A 181 10.80 8.58 27.10
N ASN A 182 9.77 8.50 26.25
CA ASN A 182 9.86 8.65 24.80
C ASN A 182 8.96 9.80 24.30
N ALA A 183 8.56 10.71 25.20
CA ALA A 183 7.58 11.75 24.90
C ALA A 183 8.08 12.72 23.81
N GLY A 184 7.29 12.89 22.77
CA GLY A 184 7.56 13.85 21.69
C GLY A 184 6.88 13.44 20.40
N VAL A 185 6.47 14.41 19.59
CA VAL A 185 5.90 14.12 18.28
C VAL A 185 7.04 13.76 17.31
N PRO A 186 6.97 12.63 16.59
CA PRO A 186 7.96 12.25 15.60
C PRO A 186 8.17 13.36 14.58
N GLN A 187 9.43 13.64 14.30
CA GLN A 187 9.81 14.67 13.35
C GLN A 187 9.99 14.09 11.95
N THR A 188 9.89 14.92 10.90
CA THR A 188 10.05 14.49 9.50
C THR A 188 11.51 14.22 9.14
N LEU A 189 11.74 13.12 8.44
CA LEU A 189 13.04 12.72 7.91
C LEU A 189 13.34 13.43 6.57
N ASN A 190 12.28 13.79 5.83
CA ASN A 190 12.19 14.33 4.46
C ASN A 190 12.38 13.27 3.35
N SER A 191 11.32 12.50 3.14
CA SER A 191 11.02 11.62 1.98
C SER A 191 10.38 12.42 0.82
N PRO A 192 10.00 11.83 -0.34
CA PRO A 192 9.28 12.54 -1.41
C PRO A 192 8.11 13.37 -0.84
N GLY A 193 7.75 14.46 -1.51
CA GLY A 193 6.79 15.44 -0.97
C GLY A 193 5.55 14.78 -0.38
N GLN A 194 5.12 15.25 0.80
CA GLN A 194 3.98 14.73 1.58
C GLN A 194 2.67 14.52 0.77
N GLN A 195 2.58 15.09 -0.43
CA GLN A 195 1.39 15.03 -1.28
C GLN A 195 1.37 13.83 -2.25
N ASP A 196 2.46 13.06 -2.33
CA ASP A 196 2.58 11.95 -3.30
C ASP A 196 2.16 10.58 -2.70
N ALA A 197 1.86 10.53 -1.40
CA ALA A 197 1.51 9.28 -0.73
C ALA A 197 0.10 8.79 -1.15
N LEU A 198 0.02 7.55 -1.60
CA LEU A 198 -1.24 6.89 -1.91
C LEU A 198 -1.85 6.26 -0.65
N GLY A 199 -3.17 6.39 -0.50
CA GLY A 199 -3.87 5.95 0.70
C GLY A 199 -4.28 4.49 0.73
N ALA A 200 -4.53 3.99 1.93
CA ALA A 200 -5.05 2.67 2.21
C ALA A 200 -6.50 2.53 1.77
N LEU A 201 -6.86 1.31 1.37
CA LEU A 201 -8.25 0.92 1.12
C LEU A 201 -9.01 0.74 2.45
N THR A 202 -8.32 0.30 3.50
CA THR A 202 -8.84 0.17 4.85
C THR A 202 -7.70 0.02 5.86
N HIS A 203 -7.94 0.44 7.10
CA HIS A 203 -7.01 0.24 8.22
C HIS A 203 -7.49 -0.84 9.18
N PHE A 204 -6.58 -1.47 9.89
CA PHE A 204 -6.84 -2.38 10.98
C PHE A 204 -6.26 -1.80 12.26
N GLN A 205 -6.92 -2.10 13.38
CA GLN A 205 -6.51 -1.56 14.68
C GLN A 205 -5.01 -1.78 14.91
N LYS A 206 -4.31 -0.75 15.39
CA LYS A 206 -2.90 -0.85 15.81
C LYS A 206 -2.61 -2.16 16.54
N GLY A 207 -1.61 -2.88 16.06
CA GLY A 207 -1.05 -4.07 16.71
C GLY A 207 -1.81 -5.36 16.42
N VAL A 208 -2.75 -5.38 15.47
CA VAL A 208 -3.31 -6.66 15.01
C VAL A 208 -2.30 -7.52 14.27
N SER A 209 -1.29 -6.91 13.63
CA SER A 209 -0.31 -7.58 12.76
C SER A 209 -1.03 -8.28 11.60
N ALA A 210 -1.57 -7.47 10.68
CA ALA A 210 -2.28 -7.90 9.48
C ALA A 210 -1.31 -8.52 8.46
N ASP A 211 -1.36 -9.84 8.33
CA ASP A 211 -0.31 -10.62 7.67
C ASP A 211 -0.80 -11.19 6.33
N GLY A 212 -0.69 -12.51 6.13
CA GLY A 212 -1.09 -13.20 4.92
C GLY A 212 -2.61 -13.20 4.75
N PHE A 213 -3.04 -13.13 3.50
CA PHE A 213 -4.45 -13.07 3.14
C PHE A 213 -4.75 -13.88 1.87
N ALA A 214 -6.02 -14.21 1.68
CA ALA A 214 -6.52 -14.70 0.41
C ALA A 214 -7.96 -14.24 0.14
N PHE A 215 -8.29 -14.11 -1.14
CA PHE A 215 -9.66 -13.87 -1.58
C PHE A 215 -10.45 -15.17 -1.65
N SER A 216 -11.71 -15.15 -1.21
CA SER A 216 -12.64 -16.22 -1.56
C SER A 216 -12.92 -16.19 -3.06
N THR A 217 -12.71 -17.32 -3.72
CA THR A 217 -12.83 -17.46 -5.18
C THR A 217 -14.06 -18.23 -5.63
N SER A 218 -14.82 -18.80 -4.69
CA SER A 218 -15.92 -19.73 -4.98
C SER A 218 -17.17 -19.39 -4.18
N ASP A 219 -18.32 -19.40 -4.86
CA ASP A 219 -19.62 -19.23 -4.22
C ASP A 219 -19.96 -20.38 -3.26
N ASP A 220 -19.32 -21.55 -3.43
CA ASP A 220 -19.52 -22.71 -2.56
C ASP A 220 -19.00 -22.48 -1.13
N PHE A 221 -17.90 -21.72 -0.98
CA PHE A 221 -17.45 -21.27 0.34
C PHE A 221 -18.30 -20.09 0.85
N GLY A 222 -18.81 -19.29 -0.08
CA GLY A 222 -19.51 -18.05 0.19
C GLY A 222 -18.56 -16.83 0.14
N TRP A 223 -19.16 -15.64 0.15
CA TRP A 223 -18.43 -14.36 0.15
C TRP A 223 -17.41 -14.24 -0.99
N LYS A 224 -17.72 -14.79 -2.17
CA LYS A 224 -16.85 -14.72 -3.32
C LYS A 224 -16.48 -13.26 -3.61
N GLY A 225 -15.18 -12.99 -3.75
CA GLY A 225 -14.63 -11.65 -3.94
C GLY A 225 -14.25 -10.91 -2.66
N ASP A 226 -14.65 -11.40 -1.48
CA ASP A 226 -14.18 -10.86 -0.20
C ASP A 226 -12.78 -11.39 0.13
N LEU A 227 -12.02 -10.60 0.87
CA LEU A 227 -10.67 -10.92 1.34
C LEU A 227 -10.72 -11.43 2.78
N PHE A 228 -9.93 -12.45 3.09
CA PHE A 228 -9.74 -13.00 4.43
C PHE A 228 -8.29 -12.83 4.82
N ILE A 229 -8.03 -12.12 5.91
CA ILE A 229 -6.70 -11.78 6.40
C ILE A 229 -6.45 -12.44 7.75
N ALA A 230 -5.28 -13.03 7.92
CA ALA A 230 -4.80 -13.51 9.21
C ALA A 230 -4.22 -12.34 10.00
N GLU A 231 -4.64 -12.20 11.26
CA GLU A 231 -4.10 -11.22 12.19
C GLU A 231 -3.29 -11.96 13.27
N TRP A 232 -1.96 -11.83 13.22
CA TRP A 232 -1.05 -12.54 14.13
C TRP A 232 -1.29 -12.18 15.59
N GLY A 233 -1.66 -10.93 15.85
CA GLY A 233 -1.94 -10.38 17.16
C GLY A 233 -0.81 -9.52 17.72
N ALA A 234 -1.11 -8.85 18.83
CA ALA A 234 -0.21 -7.85 19.42
C ALA A 234 1.12 -8.43 19.91
N LEU A 235 2.22 -7.79 19.46
CA LEU A 235 3.61 -8.05 19.93
C LEU A 235 3.98 -7.30 21.22
N GLY A 236 3.07 -6.49 21.76
CA GLY A 236 3.24 -5.82 23.06
C GLY A 236 4.03 -4.51 23.04
N PHE A 237 4.22 -3.87 21.87
CA PHE A 237 4.87 -2.55 21.78
C PHE A 237 3.91 -1.40 22.11
N GLY A 238 4.34 -0.48 22.98
CA GLY A 238 3.55 0.67 23.43
C GLY A 238 2.38 0.30 24.35
N LEU A 239 1.53 1.29 24.68
CA LEU A 239 0.36 1.05 25.53
C LEU A 239 -0.63 0.14 24.81
N GLN A 240 -0.87 -1.04 25.40
CA GLN A 240 -1.90 -1.97 24.95
C GLN A 240 -3.24 -1.63 25.61
N PRO A 241 -4.38 -1.90 24.94
CA PRO A 241 -5.69 -1.72 25.56
C PRO A 241 -5.78 -2.50 26.89
N PRO A 242 -6.43 -1.95 27.92
CA PRO A 242 -6.58 -2.63 29.21
C PRO A 242 -7.43 -3.91 29.14
N HIS A 243 -8.20 -4.10 28.05
CA HIS A 243 -9.05 -5.26 27.82
C HIS A 243 -8.88 -5.75 26.38
N GLY A 244 -8.34 -6.97 26.23
CA GLY A 244 -8.24 -7.66 24.95
C GLY A 244 -7.03 -7.24 24.12
N LEU A 245 -6.16 -8.19 23.80
CA LEU A 245 -5.12 -7.94 22.79
C LEU A 245 -5.78 -7.99 21.40
N PRO A 246 -5.54 -6.99 20.53
CA PRO A 246 -6.02 -7.03 19.15
C PRO A 246 -5.38 -8.18 18.35
N GLY A 247 -6.06 -8.63 17.30
CA GLY A 247 -5.70 -9.74 16.42
C GLY A 247 -5.98 -11.11 17.03
N TYR A 248 -5.13 -12.10 16.72
CA TYR A 248 -5.33 -13.51 17.08
C TYR A 248 -6.55 -14.14 16.39
N ASP A 249 -6.86 -13.67 15.20
CA ASP A 249 -8.08 -14.01 14.49
C ASP A 249 -7.88 -13.97 12.96
N VAL A 250 -8.95 -14.28 12.25
CA VAL A 250 -9.07 -14.09 10.81
C VAL A 250 -10.18 -13.10 10.57
N VAL A 251 -9.86 -11.97 9.94
CA VAL A 251 -10.83 -10.94 9.58
C VAL A 251 -11.26 -11.10 8.14
N ARG A 252 -12.55 -10.97 7.88
CA ARG A 252 -13.12 -10.83 6.55
C ARG A 252 -13.26 -9.35 6.22
N VAL A 253 -12.80 -8.96 5.03
CA VAL A 253 -12.96 -7.64 4.43
C VAL A 253 -13.89 -7.76 3.22
N HIS A 254 -15.07 -7.15 3.34
CA HIS A 254 -16.01 -6.98 2.25
C HIS A 254 -15.79 -5.63 1.56
N PHE A 255 -15.95 -5.60 0.25
CA PHE A 255 -15.82 -4.39 -0.56
C PHE A 255 -17.21 -3.91 -0.98
N ASP A 256 -17.64 -2.77 -0.43
CA ASP A 256 -18.89 -2.15 -0.84
C ASP A 256 -18.69 -1.56 -2.24
N VAL A 257 -19.54 -1.97 -3.18
CA VAL A 257 -19.49 -1.49 -4.57
C VAL A 257 -20.71 -0.65 -4.93
N ASP A 258 -20.48 0.38 -5.73
CA ASP A 258 -21.56 1.14 -6.36
C ASP A 258 -22.22 0.34 -7.51
N PRO A 259 -23.30 0.85 -8.12
CA PRO A 259 -23.96 0.18 -9.26
C PRO A 259 -23.05 -0.02 -10.49
N GLN A 260 -21.92 0.67 -10.57
CA GLN A 260 -20.92 0.56 -11.63
C GLN A 260 -19.84 -0.48 -11.30
N GLY A 261 -19.88 -1.06 -10.09
CA GLY A 261 -18.93 -2.07 -9.62
C GLY A 261 -17.64 -1.49 -9.07
N VAL A 262 -17.60 -0.19 -8.76
CA VAL A 262 -16.44 0.50 -8.18
C VAL A 262 -16.50 0.38 -6.67
N VAL A 263 -15.35 0.09 -6.04
CA VAL A 263 -15.26 0.04 -4.58
C VAL A 263 -15.40 1.45 -4.00
N VAL A 264 -16.41 1.64 -3.15
CA VAL A 264 -16.71 2.91 -2.48
C VAL A 264 -16.53 2.84 -0.96
N GLY A 265 -16.25 1.64 -0.43
CA GLY A 265 -16.05 1.42 0.98
C GLY A 265 -15.59 -0.01 1.28
N THR A 266 -15.19 -0.21 2.53
CA THR A 266 -14.87 -1.52 3.06
C THR A 266 -15.61 -1.77 4.37
N ASN A 267 -16.05 -3.02 4.55
CA ASN A 267 -16.67 -3.47 5.79
C ASN A 267 -15.89 -4.68 6.32
N LYS A 268 -15.44 -4.57 7.58
CA LYS A 268 -14.62 -5.59 8.24
C LYS A 268 -15.42 -6.32 9.30
N SER A 269 -15.27 -7.63 9.37
CA SER A 269 -15.87 -8.46 10.41
C SER A 269 -14.93 -9.60 10.79
N ILE A 270 -14.79 -9.88 12.09
CA ILE A 270 -14.09 -11.08 12.57
C ILE A 270 -14.80 -12.32 12.02
N PHE A 271 -14.08 -13.15 11.28
CA PHE A 271 -14.57 -14.38 10.67
C PHE A 271 -14.28 -15.60 11.54
N LEU A 272 -13.05 -15.73 12.05
CA LEU A 272 -12.68 -16.79 12.98
C LEU A 272 -11.88 -16.19 14.13
N THR A 273 -12.24 -16.48 15.37
CA THR A 273 -11.48 -16.07 16.57
C THR A 273 -11.61 -17.12 17.66
N ASN A 274 -10.70 -17.08 18.63
CA ASN A 274 -10.82 -17.88 19.84
C ASN A 274 -12.06 -17.46 20.66
N LYS A 275 -12.61 -18.40 21.44
CA LYS A 275 -13.75 -18.10 22.34
C LYS A 275 -13.40 -17.06 23.40
N THR A 276 -12.13 -16.98 23.76
CA THR A 276 -11.56 -15.97 24.64
C THR A 276 -10.49 -15.23 23.84
N GLN A 277 -10.53 -13.91 23.87
CA GLN A 277 -9.65 -13.06 23.09
C GLN A 277 -8.17 -13.32 23.42
N GLY A 278 -7.31 -13.23 22.41
CA GLY A 278 -5.88 -13.48 22.50
C GLY A 278 -5.48 -14.92 22.13
N ALA A 279 -4.19 -15.20 22.22
CA ALA A 279 -3.62 -16.53 21.95
C ALA A 279 -4.25 -17.58 22.88
N ALA A 280 -4.56 -18.76 22.35
CA ALA A 280 -5.24 -19.80 23.10
C ALA A 280 -4.44 -20.24 24.34
N SER A 281 -3.11 -20.33 24.22
CA SER A 281 -2.20 -20.68 25.32
C SER A 281 -2.28 -19.73 26.51
N THR A 282 -2.49 -18.43 26.29
CA THR A 282 -2.64 -17.43 27.37
C THR A 282 -3.88 -17.67 28.22
N ASN A 283 -4.87 -18.35 27.65
CA ASN A 283 -6.15 -18.68 28.28
C ASN A 283 -6.23 -20.14 28.73
N SER A 284 -5.14 -20.92 28.64
CA SER A 284 -5.15 -22.38 28.86
C SER A 284 -6.20 -23.11 28.01
N GLN A 285 -6.42 -22.63 26.80
CA GLN A 285 -7.35 -23.18 25.82
C GLN A 285 -6.59 -23.76 24.62
N ASN A 286 -7.29 -24.55 23.81
CA ASN A 286 -6.81 -24.92 22.47
C ASN A 286 -7.46 -23.98 21.45
N GLY A 287 -6.72 -23.58 20.42
CA GLY A 287 -7.21 -22.65 19.41
C GLY A 287 -6.06 -22.01 18.64
N PHE A 288 -6.31 -20.82 18.10
CA PHE A 288 -5.29 -20.03 17.44
C PHE A 288 -4.26 -19.51 18.45
N GLU A 289 -3.00 -19.55 18.06
CA GLU A 289 -1.91 -18.89 18.78
C GLU A 289 -1.49 -17.64 18.04
N HIS A 290 -1.16 -17.76 16.74
CA HIS A 290 -0.75 -16.64 15.90
C HIS A 290 -1.07 -16.96 14.43
N PRO A 291 -2.28 -16.67 13.92
CA PRO A 291 -2.58 -16.81 12.50
C PRO A 291 -1.61 -15.98 11.64
N ILE A 292 -1.01 -16.59 10.62
CA ILE A 292 0.02 -15.97 9.76
C ILE A 292 -0.48 -15.80 8.32
N ASP A 293 -1.20 -16.78 7.80
CA ASP A 293 -1.64 -16.76 6.40
C ASP A 293 -2.97 -17.49 6.23
N VAL A 294 -3.72 -17.08 5.20
CA VAL A 294 -4.96 -17.71 4.78
C VAL A 294 -4.81 -18.14 3.32
N ARG A 295 -5.19 -19.36 3.00
CA ARG A 295 -5.20 -19.87 1.62
C ARG A 295 -6.46 -20.64 1.30
N PHE A 296 -6.96 -20.48 0.09
CA PHE A 296 -8.03 -21.32 -0.43
C PHE A 296 -7.47 -22.51 -1.20
N SER A 297 -8.11 -23.65 -1.04
CA SER A 297 -8.00 -24.80 -1.95
C SER A 297 -8.24 -24.38 -3.41
N ALA A 298 -7.72 -25.17 -4.36
CA ALA A 298 -7.80 -24.84 -5.78
C ALA A 298 -9.24 -24.75 -6.32
N ASP A 299 -10.19 -25.47 -5.71
CA ASP A 299 -11.62 -25.38 -6.04
C ASP A 299 -12.36 -24.25 -5.26
N GLY A 300 -11.64 -23.55 -4.40
CA GLY A 300 -12.11 -22.44 -3.59
C GLY A 300 -13.04 -22.83 -2.43
N LYS A 301 -13.29 -24.13 -2.18
CA LYS A 301 -14.33 -24.58 -1.24
C LYS A 301 -13.86 -24.66 0.21
N THR A 302 -12.56 -24.81 0.40
CA THR A 302 -11.92 -24.95 1.71
C THR A 302 -10.91 -23.84 1.92
N MET A 303 -11.02 -23.16 3.06
CA MET A 303 -10.04 -22.21 3.56
C MET A 303 -9.10 -22.91 4.56
N TYR A 304 -7.80 -22.73 4.39
CA TYR A 304 -6.75 -23.13 5.32
C TYR A 304 -6.21 -21.90 6.02
N VAL A 305 -6.01 -22.00 7.32
CA VAL A 305 -5.35 -20.98 8.14
C VAL A 305 -4.04 -21.57 8.63
N LEU A 306 -2.93 -20.91 8.31
CA LEU A 306 -1.62 -21.22 8.87
C LEU A 306 -1.49 -20.47 10.20
N ASP A 307 -1.13 -21.20 11.26
CA ASP A 307 -0.90 -20.63 12.58
C ASP A 307 0.56 -20.90 13.01
N GLY A 308 1.22 -19.88 13.54
CA GLY A 308 2.61 -19.91 13.99
C GLY A 308 2.86 -20.72 15.26
N GLY A 309 1.80 -21.09 15.99
CA GLY A 309 1.90 -21.77 17.27
C GLY A 309 2.43 -20.85 18.39
N SER A 310 2.57 -21.42 19.59
CA SER A 310 3.10 -20.66 20.74
C SER A 310 4.63 -20.50 20.62
N PRO A 311 5.22 -19.30 20.82
CA PRO A 311 6.66 -19.06 20.71
C PRO A 311 7.56 -19.83 21.71
N GLY A 312 7.03 -20.77 22.48
CA GLY A 312 7.73 -21.53 23.53
C GLY A 312 8.28 -22.91 23.13
N GLY A 313 8.16 -23.32 21.87
CA GLY A 313 8.77 -24.56 21.37
C GLY A 313 10.00 -24.25 20.52
N ALA A 314 11.19 -24.68 20.94
CA ALA A 314 12.33 -24.73 20.05
C ALA A 314 11.91 -25.34 18.71
N ALA A 315 12.21 -24.66 17.59
CA ALA A 315 12.14 -25.28 16.28
C ALA A 315 12.83 -26.65 16.38
N PRO A 316 12.25 -27.75 15.88
CA PRO A 316 12.93 -29.02 15.91
C PRO A 316 14.22 -28.86 15.11
N ALA A 317 15.34 -28.78 15.83
CA ALA A 317 16.64 -29.08 15.28
C ALA A 317 16.52 -30.50 14.70
N ASN A 318 16.59 -30.59 13.37
CA ASN A 318 16.39 -31.77 12.52
C ASN A 318 14.94 -32.01 12.04
N ALA A 319 14.50 -31.18 11.10
CA ALA A 319 13.97 -31.75 9.86
C ALA A 319 15.01 -31.49 8.77
N ALA A 320 15.85 -32.50 8.48
CA ALA A 320 16.59 -32.50 7.24
C ALA A 320 15.56 -32.32 6.11
N ALA A 321 15.73 -31.27 5.31
CA ALA A 321 14.97 -31.10 4.09
C ALA A 321 15.03 -32.43 3.31
N PRO A 322 13.89 -33.00 2.87
CA PRO A 322 13.98 -34.10 1.92
C PRO A 322 14.76 -33.57 0.71
N ALA A 323 15.83 -34.29 0.34
CA ALA A 323 16.60 -33.98 -0.85
C ALA A 323 15.65 -33.82 -2.05
N PRO A 324 15.90 -32.86 -2.95
CA PRO A 324 15.00 -32.60 -4.07
C PRO A 324 14.89 -33.86 -4.93
N THR A 325 13.73 -34.51 -4.89
CA THR A 325 13.39 -35.54 -5.87
C THR A 325 13.17 -34.84 -7.21
N ALA A 326 13.85 -35.35 -8.24
CA ALA A 326 13.88 -34.80 -9.58
C ALA A 326 12.49 -34.38 -10.10
N ALA A 327 12.44 -33.22 -10.75
CA ALA A 327 11.27 -32.67 -11.40
C ALA A 327 10.65 -33.67 -12.40
N PRO A 328 9.31 -33.76 -12.50
CA PRO A 328 8.68 -34.48 -13.60
C PRO A 328 8.96 -33.74 -14.92
N ALA A 329 9.31 -34.52 -15.95
CA ALA A 329 9.60 -34.02 -17.28
C ALA A 329 8.41 -33.26 -17.89
N ALA A 330 8.71 -32.13 -18.55
CA ALA A 330 7.74 -31.29 -19.22
C ALA A 330 6.95 -32.04 -20.32
N PRO A 331 5.65 -31.75 -20.52
CA PRO A 331 4.91 -32.26 -21.67
C PRO A 331 5.38 -31.59 -22.97
N PRO A 332 5.26 -32.27 -24.13
CA PRO A 332 5.73 -31.74 -25.41
C PRO A 332 4.82 -30.60 -25.93
N PRO A 333 5.35 -29.69 -26.77
CA PRO A 333 4.56 -28.57 -27.28
C PRO A 333 3.54 -29.04 -28.33
N THR A 334 2.31 -28.53 -28.23
CA THR A 334 1.28 -28.68 -29.26
C THR A 334 1.42 -27.64 -30.37
N PRO A 335 1.07 -27.98 -31.63
CA PRO A 335 1.40 -27.17 -32.81
C PRO A 335 0.45 -26.00 -33.04
N THR A 336 1.02 -24.94 -33.61
CA THR A 336 0.38 -23.73 -34.14
C THR A 336 -0.67 -24.05 -35.22
N PRO A 337 -1.86 -23.42 -35.20
CA PRO A 337 -2.70 -23.33 -36.39
C PRO A 337 -2.37 -22.10 -37.23
N ALA A 338 -2.26 -22.34 -38.52
CA ALA A 338 -1.95 -21.39 -39.59
C ALA A 338 -3.11 -20.41 -39.89
N ALA A 339 -2.73 -19.34 -40.59
CA ALA A 339 -3.56 -18.26 -41.08
C ALA A 339 -4.78 -18.70 -41.91
N ALA A 340 -5.88 -17.94 -41.78
CA ALA A 340 -7.00 -17.94 -42.71
C ALA A 340 -7.30 -16.51 -43.20
N ALA A 341 -7.66 -16.41 -44.48
CA ALA A 341 -7.78 -15.22 -45.32
C ALA A 341 -9.13 -14.44 -45.11
N PRO A 342 -9.37 -13.29 -45.80
CA PRO A 342 -10.22 -12.20 -45.31
C PRO A 342 -11.73 -12.38 -45.56
N ALA A 343 -12.53 -11.69 -44.75
CA ALA A 343 -14.00 -11.64 -44.86
C ALA A 343 -14.49 -10.55 -45.86
N PRO A 344 -15.70 -10.68 -46.45
CA PRO A 344 -16.20 -9.82 -47.53
C PRO A 344 -16.91 -8.55 -47.03
N ALA A 345 -16.95 -7.54 -47.91
CA ALA A 345 -17.61 -6.26 -47.73
C ALA A 345 -19.14 -6.36 -47.64
N ALA A 346 -19.74 -5.54 -46.76
CA ALA A 346 -21.18 -5.33 -46.63
C ALA A 346 -21.56 -3.85 -46.91
N PRO A 347 -22.82 -3.55 -47.32
CA PRO A 347 -23.18 -2.37 -48.09
C PRO A 347 -23.57 -1.13 -47.27
N ALA A 348 -23.63 0.00 -47.98
CA ALA A 348 -23.84 1.37 -47.49
C ALA A 348 -25.18 1.61 -46.76
N ALA A 349 -25.12 2.40 -45.69
CA ALA A 349 -26.26 2.93 -44.94
C ALA A 349 -26.62 4.38 -45.38
N PRO A 350 -27.89 4.84 -45.21
CA PRO A 350 -28.41 6.09 -45.76
C PRO A 350 -28.02 7.36 -44.98
N ALA A 351 -28.22 8.51 -45.64
CA ALA A 351 -27.79 9.86 -45.26
C ALA A 351 -28.28 10.39 -43.89
N ALA A 352 -27.39 11.12 -43.22
CA ALA A 352 -27.61 11.81 -41.94
C ALA A 352 -28.41 13.13 -42.09
N PRO A 353 -29.22 13.54 -41.08
CA PRO A 353 -29.85 14.85 -41.04
C PRO A 353 -28.86 16.00 -40.73
N ALA A 354 -29.25 17.21 -41.13
CA ALA A 354 -28.44 18.43 -41.15
C ALA A 354 -27.93 18.92 -39.77
N ALA A 355 -26.73 19.51 -39.78
CA ALA A 355 -26.00 20.03 -38.64
C ALA A 355 -26.60 21.33 -38.05
N PRO A 356 -26.59 21.53 -36.71
CA PRO A 356 -26.87 22.82 -36.08
C PRO A 356 -25.70 23.80 -36.24
N ALA A 357 -26.04 25.10 -36.18
CA ALA A 357 -25.15 26.25 -36.38
C ALA A 357 -23.96 26.32 -35.41
N ALA A 358 -22.85 26.86 -35.90
CA ALA A 358 -21.58 27.01 -35.17
C ALA A 358 -21.69 27.92 -33.93
N PRO A 359 -21.22 27.51 -32.74
CA PRO A 359 -21.15 28.38 -31.57
C PRO A 359 -19.94 29.34 -31.65
N ALA A 360 -20.07 30.47 -30.98
CA ALA A 360 -18.99 31.41 -30.68
C ALA A 360 -17.77 30.69 -30.09
N THR A 361 -16.56 31.22 -30.32
CA THR A 361 -15.29 30.66 -29.81
C THR A 361 -15.38 30.48 -28.30
N ALA A 362 -15.65 29.25 -27.86
CA ALA A 362 -15.67 28.88 -26.45
C ALA A 362 -14.23 28.92 -25.92
N ASN A 363 -14.02 29.62 -24.81
CA ASN A 363 -12.77 29.53 -24.08
C ASN A 363 -12.62 28.08 -23.61
N THR A 364 -11.53 27.42 -24.00
CA THR A 364 -11.26 26.02 -23.65
C THR A 364 -9.96 25.93 -22.88
N ALA A 365 -9.91 25.02 -21.91
CA ALA A 365 -8.71 24.66 -21.17
C ALA A 365 -8.64 23.14 -20.99
N SER A 366 -7.45 22.61 -20.72
CA SER A 366 -7.23 21.17 -20.60
C SER A 366 -6.49 20.82 -19.33
N VAL A 367 -6.85 19.66 -18.76
CA VAL A 367 -6.14 19.01 -17.66
C VAL A 367 -5.76 17.59 -18.11
N ALA A 368 -4.48 17.26 -18.10
CA ALA A 368 -4.03 15.91 -18.35
C ALA A 368 -4.12 15.11 -17.04
N ILE A 369 -4.82 13.98 -17.07
CA ILE A 369 -4.68 12.94 -16.06
C ILE A 369 -3.50 12.09 -16.50
N GLN A 370 -2.41 12.18 -15.76
CA GLN A 370 -1.18 11.44 -16.06
C GLN A 370 -0.38 11.23 -14.79
N ASN A 371 0.27 10.07 -14.68
CA ASN A 371 1.01 9.63 -13.50
C ASN A 371 0.18 9.77 -12.21
N PHE A 372 -1.10 9.38 -12.22
CA PHE A 372 -2.01 9.45 -11.06
C PHE A 372 -2.19 10.88 -10.52
N SER A 373 -2.09 11.88 -11.39
CA SER A 373 -2.22 13.29 -11.01
C SER A 373 -2.98 14.08 -12.07
N PHE A 374 -3.65 15.14 -11.64
CA PHE A 374 -4.23 16.14 -12.52
C PHE A 374 -3.19 17.21 -12.85
N ASN A 375 -2.91 17.42 -14.14
CA ASN A 375 -1.88 18.33 -14.60
C ASN A 375 -2.47 19.41 -15.54
N PRO A 376 -2.51 20.68 -15.12
CA PRO A 376 -2.05 21.20 -13.82
C PRO A 376 -2.99 20.79 -12.67
N GLN A 377 -2.43 20.69 -11.46
CA GLN A 377 -3.20 20.33 -10.25
C GLN A 377 -4.16 21.47 -9.86
N THR A 378 -3.71 22.72 -9.99
CA THR A 378 -4.56 23.91 -9.87
C THR A 378 -4.65 24.60 -11.23
N LEU A 379 -5.86 24.79 -11.74
CA LEU A 379 -6.13 25.48 -13.01
C LEU A 379 -6.96 26.75 -12.76
N THR A 380 -6.48 27.92 -13.20
CA THR A 380 -7.24 29.17 -13.13
C THR A 380 -7.84 29.51 -14.50
N VAL A 381 -9.15 29.77 -14.56
CA VAL A 381 -9.89 30.09 -15.79
C VAL A 381 -10.88 31.24 -15.60
N ALA A 382 -11.31 31.86 -16.70
CA ALA A 382 -12.39 32.84 -16.68
C ALA A 382 -13.78 32.17 -16.69
N PRO A 383 -14.83 32.79 -16.14
CA PRO A 383 -16.20 32.32 -16.29
C PRO A 383 -16.58 32.07 -17.76
N GLY A 384 -17.32 30.98 -18.01
CA GLY A 384 -17.70 30.48 -19.33
C GLY A 384 -16.66 29.55 -19.98
N THR A 385 -15.56 29.22 -19.29
CA THR A 385 -14.54 28.31 -19.83
C THR A 385 -14.98 26.85 -19.71
N THR A 386 -14.79 26.07 -20.78
CA THR A 386 -14.94 24.61 -20.76
C THR A 386 -13.59 23.95 -20.51
N VAL A 387 -13.46 23.24 -19.39
CA VAL A 387 -12.28 22.47 -19.04
C VAL A 387 -12.48 21.03 -19.50
N THR A 388 -11.46 20.45 -20.15
CA THR A 388 -11.46 19.05 -20.57
C THR A 388 -10.34 18.28 -19.88
N TRP A 389 -10.70 17.22 -19.17
CA TRP A 389 -9.78 16.25 -18.61
C TRP A 389 -9.56 15.14 -19.62
N THR A 390 -8.31 14.70 -19.79
CA THR A 390 -7.96 13.57 -20.67
C THR A 390 -7.13 12.57 -19.88
N ASN A 391 -7.57 11.32 -19.84
CA ASN A 391 -6.79 10.26 -19.22
C ASN A 391 -5.69 9.76 -20.15
N ASN A 392 -4.44 10.05 -19.81
CA ASN A 392 -3.27 9.54 -20.52
C ASN A 392 -2.68 8.28 -19.86
N ASP A 393 -3.12 7.96 -18.64
CA ASP A 393 -2.69 6.76 -17.92
C ASP A 393 -3.39 5.51 -18.45
N ALA A 394 -2.72 4.37 -18.33
CA ALA A 394 -3.29 3.06 -18.64
C ALA A 394 -4.34 2.62 -17.59
N ILE A 395 -4.35 3.27 -16.43
CA ILE A 395 -5.26 3.02 -15.32
C ILE A 395 -6.47 3.95 -15.42
N GLN A 396 -7.63 3.51 -14.95
CA GLN A 396 -8.85 4.30 -15.06
C GLN A 396 -8.93 5.35 -13.95
N HIS A 397 -9.40 6.56 -14.28
CA HIS A 397 -9.51 7.67 -13.34
C HIS A 397 -10.88 8.32 -13.39
N THR A 398 -11.28 9.00 -12.32
CA THR A 398 -12.46 9.86 -12.33
C THR A 398 -12.08 11.33 -12.17
N VAL A 399 -12.99 12.21 -12.54
CA VAL A 399 -13.02 13.63 -12.20
C VAL A 399 -14.30 13.83 -11.42
N THR A 400 -14.19 13.85 -10.10
CA THR A 400 -15.34 13.89 -9.20
C THR A 400 -15.23 15.10 -8.29
N TRP A 401 -16.28 15.92 -8.21
CA TRP A 401 -16.27 17.11 -7.36
C TRP A 401 -16.20 16.70 -5.89
N ASP A 402 -15.59 17.53 -5.04
CA ASP A 402 -15.44 17.24 -3.60
C ASP A 402 -16.79 16.99 -2.91
N ASP A 403 -17.83 17.69 -3.36
CA ASP A 403 -19.22 17.55 -2.88
C ASP A 403 -20.02 16.44 -3.59
N ARG A 404 -19.37 15.76 -4.55
CA ARG A 404 -19.91 14.67 -5.38
C ARG A 404 -21.12 15.07 -6.25
N SER A 405 -21.32 16.36 -6.49
CA SER A 405 -22.40 16.85 -7.36
C SER A 405 -22.17 16.57 -8.85
N VAL A 406 -20.91 16.35 -9.24
CA VAL A 406 -20.48 16.03 -10.61
C VAL A 406 -19.47 14.89 -10.55
N ASP A 407 -19.63 13.92 -11.45
CA ASP A 407 -18.70 12.80 -11.64
C ASP A 407 -18.59 12.45 -13.12
N SER A 408 -17.36 12.28 -13.61
CA SER A 408 -17.09 11.79 -14.96
C SER A 408 -17.41 10.31 -15.14
N GLY A 409 -17.48 9.54 -14.04
CA GLY A 409 -17.29 8.10 -14.08
C GLY A 409 -15.86 7.72 -14.47
N LEU A 410 -15.57 6.43 -14.58
CA LEU A 410 -14.24 5.95 -14.94
C LEU A 410 -13.89 6.28 -16.39
N LEU A 411 -12.84 7.08 -16.56
CA LEU A 411 -12.18 7.39 -17.82
C LEU A 411 -11.08 6.36 -18.04
N GLY A 412 -11.18 5.54 -19.08
CA GLY A 412 -10.09 4.67 -19.55
C GLY A 412 -9.00 5.46 -20.28
N GLN A 413 -7.93 4.78 -20.70
CA GLN A 413 -6.84 5.43 -21.42
C GLN A 413 -7.35 6.07 -22.73
N GLY A 414 -7.10 7.37 -22.88
CA GLY A 414 -7.55 8.22 -23.98
C GLY A 414 -8.94 8.81 -23.80
N ASP A 415 -9.71 8.40 -22.78
CA ASP A 415 -11.04 8.94 -22.55
C ASP A 415 -10.99 10.36 -22.00
N THR A 416 -12.04 11.12 -22.27
CA THR A 416 -12.14 12.53 -21.90
C THR A 416 -13.43 12.87 -21.18
N PHE A 417 -13.34 13.80 -20.23
CA PHE A 417 -14.50 14.43 -19.58
C PHE A 417 -14.43 15.94 -19.74
N SER A 418 -15.56 16.60 -19.96
CA SER A 418 -15.61 18.07 -20.10
C SER A 418 -16.70 18.69 -19.22
N PHE A 419 -16.38 19.83 -18.61
CA PHE A 419 -17.32 20.61 -17.81
C PHE A 419 -17.14 22.11 -18.07
N THR A 420 -18.25 22.84 -18.20
CA THR A 420 -18.25 24.30 -18.42
C THR A 420 -18.53 25.03 -17.11
N PHE A 421 -17.59 25.87 -16.68
CA PHE A 421 -17.72 26.66 -15.45
C PHE A 421 -18.29 28.04 -15.76
N ASN A 422 -19.56 28.27 -15.45
CA ASN A 422 -20.21 29.56 -15.70
C ASN A 422 -20.09 30.56 -14.54
N ASP A 423 -19.95 30.05 -13.31
CA ASP A 423 -19.95 30.85 -12.09
C ASP A 423 -18.54 30.99 -11.53
N ALA A 424 -18.22 32.18 -11.00
CA ALA A 424 -16.97 32.41 -10.29
C ALA A 424 -16.95 31.62 -8.97
N GLY A 425 -15.81 31.05 -8.61
CA GLY A 425 -15.66 30.21 -7.43
C GLY A 425 -14.42 29.32 -7.47
N THR A 426 -14.24 28.52 -6.42
CA THR A 426 -13.20 27.50 -6.33
C THR A 426 -13.88 26.14 -6.29
N PHE A 427 -13.51 25.26 -7.21
CA PHE A 427 -14.11 23.93 -7.37
C PHE A 427 -13.02 22.89 -7.18
N GLY A 428 -13.03 22.24 -6.01
CA GLY A 428 -12.15 21.11 -5.72
C GLY A 428 -12.71 19.80 -6.27
N TYR A 429 -11.81 18.92 -6.69
CA TYR A 429 -12.15 17.63 -7.26
C TYR A 429 -11.07 16.60 -7.01
N PHE A 430 -11.45 15.33 -7.08
CA PHE A 430 -10.56 14.21 -6.84
C PHE A 430 -10.91 13.01 -7.74
N CYS A 431 -9.97 12.06 -7.81
CA CYS A 431 -10.18 10.77 -8.46
C CYS A 431 -10.59 9.75 -7.40
N ILE A 432 -11.82 9.23 -7.46
CA ILE A 432 -12.39 8.33 -6.44
C ILE A 432 -11.47 7.14 -6.12
N PRO A 433 -10.91 6.41 -7.11
CA PRO A 433 -10.07 5.26 -6.80
C PRO A 433 -8.69 5.59 -6.25
N HIS A 434 -8.22 6.84 -6.38
CA HIS A 434 -6.82 7.20 -6.19
C HIS A 434 -6.61 8.46 -5.32
N GLY A 435 -7.67 8.94 -4.66
CA GLY A 435 -7.62 10.16 -3.87
C GLY A 435 -8.90 10.40 -3.09
N SER A 436 -8.90 11.49 -2.34
CA SER A 436 -10.05 12.05 -1.63
C SER A 436 -9.98 13.59 -1.70
N PRO A 437 -11.01 14.32 -1.26
CA PRO A 437 -10.96 15.79 -1.24
C PRO A 437 -9.71 16.33 -0.52
N GLY A 438 -8.80 16.94 -1.28
CA GLY A 438 -7.56 17.55 -0.76
C GLY A 438 -6.41 16.59 -0.44
N ALA A 439 -6.50 15.29 -0.76
CA ALA A 439 -5.44 14.31 -0.51
C ALA A 439 -5.35 13.25 -1.63
N GLY A 440 -4.13 12.76 -1.93
CA GLY A 440 -3.88 11.82 -3.02
C GLY A 440 -4.06 12.48 -4.40
N MET A 441 -4.78 11.82 -5.31
CA MET A 441 -5.09 12.38 -6.63
C MET A 441 -6.27 13.36 -6.56
N PHE A 442 -5.95 14.64 -6.32
CA PHE A 442 -6.91 15.76 -6.30
C PHE A 442 -6.44 16.94 -7.14
N GLY A 443 -7.38 17.80 -7.53
CA GLY A 443 -7.15 19.01 -8.28
C GLY A 443 -8.12 20.13 -7.89
N THR A 444 -7.90 21.32 -8.42
CA THR A 444 -8.74 22.49 -8.16
C THR A 444 -8.87 23.34 -9.42
N VAL A 445 -10.10 23.76 -9.73
CA VAL A 445 -10.36 24.81 -10.73
C VAL A 445 -10.76 26.09 -10.02
N VAL A 446 -9.99 27.16 -10.23
CA VAL A 446 -10.31 28.51 -9.74
C VAL A 446 -10.91 29.30 -10.89
N VAL A 447 -12.15 29.75 -10.72
CA VAL A 447 -12.88 30.55 -11.70
C VAL A 447 -12.97 31.97 -11.19
N SER A 448 -12.21 32.88 -11.81
CA SER A 448 -12.18 34.29 -11.42
C SER A 448 -12.25 35.19 -12.64
N GLY A 449 -12.96 36.32 -12.52
CA GLY A 449 -12.86 37.40 -13.51
C GLY A 449 -11.44 37.97 -13.49
N GLY A 450 -10.77 37.94 -14.64
CA GLY A 450 -9.43 38.51 -14.82
C GLY A 450 -9.40 40.03 -14.76
#